data_AF-A0A3M6QI10-F1
#
_entry.id   AF-A0A3M6QI10-F1
#
_cell.length_a   1.000
_cell.length_b   1.000
_cell.length_c   1.000
_cell.angle_alpha   90.00
_cell.angle_beta   90.00
_cell.angle_gamma   90.00
#
_symmetry.space_group_name_H-M   'P 1'
#
loop_
_entity.id
_entity.type
_entity.pdbx_description
1 polymer ?
#
loop_
_entity_poly.entity_id
_entity_poly.type
_entity_poly.pdbx_seq_one_letter_code
_entity_poly.pdbx_strand_id
1 'polypeptide(L)'
;MDIVVVATVQPNQTVTGVQHGVDATRFAKVMDWAKTRSDLTFVFLNDGCCRPADTGSVADFLNNSLGLSGADEITKVGSEDPQGKFVYLNANSPYKDSFAALDPLAVEIYGKYVNVPAPYAVYLAPAAANTPPASMPAAADKVQAYGVVVPRAATNGSACVIAFTDTSQFALASAPAQAGQLANSIMAAAKDSAGACQVKTVATADLVPSITLSSPLQVGGSGTLTVKVDNLGQSDSAAGGKVVVTLPAQAQVDDTALPAGCTKPVPSEVECTLGAITAQSHKTFALPITIVGSGADSTFKAQVIGGSADTGELAPQLQNNGPIDSKITIAAPTATITGPASAQPNKATTVTGSAANLADGTVINVTVNGTTVQATVNGGQFSASFPKGFPVGQHPVTIAGPGGQNLPLTAPHSIEVKAAPATATISGPATATAGTGFTVTGASNASDGTVIQVTVGGHTVPATVNGGQFSANIPGLAAGNYPVTITGATLTAPHTINVTAAPTAPSNAAPVPALNVWGLGALAALLGAAGLRRQRKRQR
;
A
#
# COMPACT_ATOMS: atom_id res chain seq x y z
N MET A 1 -13.51 11.79 37.75
CA MET A 1 -13.98 10.40 37.94
C MET A 1 -15.15 10.45 38.89
N ASP A 2 -16.33 10.16 38.38
CA ASP A 2 -17.54 10.12 39.19
C ASP A 2 -17.70 8.72 39.81
N ILE A 3 -18.18 8.69 41.05
CA ILE A 3 -18.34 7.45 41.82
C ILE A 3 -19.82 7.18 42.00
N VAL A 4 -20.21 5.95 41.70
CA VAL A 4 -21.55 5.44 41.98
C VAL A 4 -21.42 4.47 43.15
N VAL A 5 -21.96 4.87 44.29
CA VAL A 5 -22.05 4.01 45.48
C VAL A 5 -23.40 3.31 45.46
N VAL A 6 -23.37 1.99 45.53
CA VAL A 6 -24.54 1.13 45.53
C VAL A 6 -24.51 0.36 46.85
N ALA A 7 -25.43 0.69 47.74
CA ALA A 7 -25.57 0.00 49.02
C ALA A 7 -26.91 -0.73 49.05
N THR A 8 -26.87 -2.03 49.32
CA THR A 8 -28.07 -2.86 49.51
C THR A 8 -28.07 -3.31 50.95
N VAL A 9 -29.04 -2.90 51.75
CA VAL A 9 -29.15 -3.26 53.18
C VAL A 9 -30.51 -3.88 53.47
N GLN A 10 -30.58 -4.75 54.48
CA GLN A 10 -31.87 -5.09 55.08
C GLN A 10 -32.34 -3.92 55.97
N PRO A 11 -33.55 -3.36 55.79
CA PRO A 11 -34.10 -2.44 56.79
C PRO A 11 -34.35 -3.17 58.10
N ASN A 12 -34.12 -2.48 59.21
CA ASN A 12 -34.41 -2.99 60.55
C ASN A 12 -35.90 -3.37 60.61
N GLN A 13 -36.19 -4.60 61.04
CA GLN A 13 -37.49 -5.25 60.85
C GLN A 13 -38.63 -4.46 61.49
N THR A 14 -39.58 -3.97 60.68
CA THR A 14 -40.96 -3.71 61.14
C THR A 14 -42.02 -3.65 60.03
N VAL A 15 -41.68 -3.91 58.77
CA VAL A 15 -42.69 -4.05 57.71
C VAL A 15 -42.62 -5.47 57.15
N THR A 16 -43.46 -6.34 57.68
CA THR A 16 -43.70 -7.68 57.14
C THR A 16 -44.03 -7.60 55.65
N GLY A 17 -43.21 -8.22 54.80
CA GLY A 17 -43.55 -8.51 53.39
C GLY A 17 -42.87 -7.68 52.31
N VAL A 18 -42.05 -6.66 52.64
CA VAL A 18 -41.29 -5.91 51.62
C VAL A 18 -39.81 -5.88 51.97
N GLN A 19 -39.04 -6.74 51.31
CA GLN A 19 -37.58 -6.61 51.25
C GLN A 19 -37.25 -5.32 50.45
N HIS A 20 -36.99 -4.19 51.11
CA HIS A 20 -36.52 -2.95 50.43
C HIS A 20 -35.08 -3.08 49.92
N GLY A 21 -34.95 -3.50 48.66
CA GLY A 21 -33.66 -3.63 47.97
C GLY A 21 -33.59 -2.56 46.90
N VAL A 22 -32.46 -2.49 46.19
CA VAL A 22 -32.49 -1.81 44.92
C VAL A 22 -33.46 -2.60 44.03
N ASP A 23 -34.50 -1.93 43.53
CA ASP A 23 -35.44 -2.51 42.58
C ASP A 23 -34.68 -3.29 41.49
N ALA A 24 -35.08 -4.52 41.19
CA ALA A 24 -34.30 -5.41 40.31
C ALA A 24 -34.03 -4.79 38.94
N THR A 25 -34.99 -4.01 38.41
CA THR A 25 -34.84 -3.29 37.14
C THR A 25 -33.81 -2.17 37.26
N ARG A 26 -33.81 -1.44 38.38
CA ARG A 26 -32.81 -0.41 38.67
C ARG A 26 -31.42 -1.00 38.90
N PHE A 27 -31.31 -2.13 39.60
CA PHE A 27 -30.03 -2.80 39.81
C PHE A 27 -29.46 -3.31 38.49
N ALA A 28 -30.29 -3.93 37.63
CA ALA A 28 -29.89 -4.32 36.28
C ALA A 28 -29.36 -3.12 35.46
N LYS A 29 -30.00 -1.95 35.57
CA LYS A 29 -29.52 -0.71 34.92
C LYS A 29 -28.18 -0.23 35.49
N VAL A 30 -27.96 -0.34 36.80
CA VAL A 30 -26.67 -0.04 37.43
C VAL A 30 -25.58 -0.98 36.93
N MET A 31 -25.88 -2.29 36.81
CA MET A 31 -24.93 -3.26 36.26
C MET A 31 -24.64 -3.02 34.77
N ASP A 32 -25.64 -2.59 33.99
CA ASP A 32 -25.45 -2.16 32.60
C ASP A 32 -24.51 -0.94 32.50
N TRP A 33 -24.67 0.04 33.39
CA TRP A 33 -23.73 1.16 33.48
C TRP A 33 -22.34 0.73 33.91
N ALA A 34 -22.21 -0.21 34.86
CA ALA A 34 -20.91 -0.74 35.25
C ALA A 34 -20.17 -1.35 34.03
N LYS A 35 -20.89 -1.99 33.11
CA LYS A 35 -20.34 -2.55 31.87
C LYS A 35 -19.96 -1.48 30.85
N THR A 36 -20.78 -0.45 30.69
CA THR A 36 -20.72 0.48 29.56
C THR A 36 -20.05 1.82 29.86
N ARG A 37 -19.82 2.16 31.14
CA ARG A 37 -19.30 3.46 31.60
C ARG A 37 -17.95 3.32 32.30
N SER A 38 -16.89 3.11 31.52
CA SER A 38 -15.52 3.05 32.04
C SER A 38 -15.05 4.33 32.74
N ASP A 39 -15.67 5.47 32.46
CA ASP A 39 -15.39 6.74 33.13
C ASP A 39 -15.87 6.78 34.59
N LEU A 40 -16.69 5.81 35.02
CA LEU A 40 -17.20 5.68 36.37
C LEU A 40 -16.38 4.70 37.22
N THR A 41 -16.60 4.78 38.52
CA THR A 41 -16.17 3.76 39.50
C THR A 41 -17.37 3.34 40.31
N PHE A 42 -17.61 2.04 40.41
CA PHE A 42 -18.72 1.50 41.18
C PHE A 42 -18.19 0.93 42.50
N VAL A 43 -18.83 1.35 43.58
CA VAL A 43 -18.60 0.82 44.92
C VAL A 43 -19.84 0.04 45.32
N PHE A 44 -19.75 -1.28 45.38
CA PHE A 44 -20.84 -2.16 45.81
C PHE A 44 -20.66 -2.54 47.27
N LEU A 45 -21.63 -2.16 48.09
CA LEU A 45 -21.73 -2.47 49.52
C LEU A 45 -22.99 -3.31 49.71
N ASN A 46 -22.88 -4.61 49.47
CA ASN A 46 -24.05 -5.48 49.42
C ASN A 46 -24.16 -6.29 50.71
N ASP A 47 -25.29 -6.20 51.41
CA ASP A 47 -25.62 -7.02 52.57
C ASP A 47 -25.86 -8.49 52.17
N GLY A 48 -24.79 -9.29 52.18
CA GLY A 48 -24.75 -10.64 51.63
C GLY A 48 -25.66 -11.65 52.31
N CYS A 49 -26.03 -11.46 53.59
CA CYS A 49 -26.95 -12.35 54.30
C CYS A 49 -28.35 -12.31 53.71
N CYS A 50 -28.70 -11.12 53.27
CA CYS A 50 -30.08 -10.70 53.17
C CYS A 50 -30.41 -10.28 51.73
N ARG A 51 -29.38 -10.09 50.89
CA ARG A 51 -29.43 -9.80 49.46
C ARG A 51 -28.47 -10.69 48.64
N PRO A 52 -28.64 -12.01 48.65
CA PRO A 52 -27.78 -12.88 47.86
C PRO A 52 -27.87 -12.57 46.35
N ALA A 53 -29.04 -12.21 45.81
CA ALA A 53 -29.20 -11.91 44.39
C ALA A 53 -28.31 -10.76 43.90
N ASP A 54 -28.17 -9.70 44.68
CA ASP A 54 -27.41 -8.49 44.33
C ASP A 54 -25.90 -8.78 44.30
N THR A 55 -25.40 -9.50 45.31
CA THR A 55 -24.02 -10.02 45.34
C THR A 55 -23.74 -10.99 44.18
N GLY A 56 -24.73 -11.77 43.77
CA GLY A 56 -24.62 -12.66 42.60
C GLY A 56 -24.49 -11.87 41.31
N SER A 57 -25.29 -10.82 41.15
CA SER A 57 -25.22 -9.94 39.98
C SER A 57 -23.88 -9.23 39.87
N VAL A 58 -23.26 -8.84 41.00
CA VAL A 58 -21.89 -8.32 41.02
C VAL A 58 -20.89 -9.41 40.62
N ALA A 59 -21.00 -10.63 41.15
CA ALA A 59 -20.15 -11.75 40.74
C ALA A 59 -20.26 -12.04 39.22
N ASP A 60 -21.47 -12.07 38.67
CA ASP A 60 -21.70 -12.26 37.22
C ASP A 60 -21.04 -11.16 36.39
N PHE A 61 -21.10 -9.91 36.86
CA PHE A 61 -20.39 -8.79 36.23
C PHE A 61 -18.88 -8.96 36.31
N LEU A 62 -18.34 -9.37 37.46
CA LEU A 62 -16.91 -9.60 37.63
C LEU A 62 -16.44 -10.76 36.74
N ASN A 63 -17.23 -11.84 36.64
CA ASN A 63 -16.96 -12.96 35.74
C ASN A 63 -16.92 -12.49 34.29
N ASN A 64 -17.88 -11.69 33.86
CA ASN A 64 -17.87 -11.14 32.51
C ASN A 64 -16.68 -10.21 32.26
N SER A 65 -16.40 -9.32 33.22
CA SER A 65 -15.30 -8.35 33.13
C SER A 65 -13.92 -9.01 33.13
N LEU A 66 -13.80 -10.11 33.88
CA LEU A 66 -12.61 -10.93 34.02
C LEU A 66 -12.64 -12.17 33.10
N GLY A 67 -13.62 -12.28 32.19
CA GLY A 67 -13.80 -13.41 31.26
C GLY A 67 -13.73 -14.80 31.89
N LEU A 68 -14.08 -14.89 33.17
CA LEU A 68 -14.16 -16.15 33.90
C LEU A 68 -15.39 -16.93 33.41
N SER A 69 -15.23 -18.24 33.26
CA SER A 69 -16.32 -19.13 32.84
C SER A 69 -16.17 -20.52 33.45
N GLY A 70 -17.29 -21.20 33.66
CA GLY A 70 -17.30 -22.57 34.16
C GLY A 70 -16.66 -22.71 35.55
N ALA A 71 -15.65 -23.58 35.68
CA ALA A 71 -14.99 -23.85 36.95
C ALA A 71 -14.18 -22.65 37.49
N ASP A 72 -13.90 -21.65 36.66
CA ASP A 72 -13.14 -20.44 37.03
C ASP A 72 -14.05 -19.27 37.46
N GLU A 73 -15.37 -19.44 37.40
CA GLU A 73 -16.32 -18.39 37.79
C GLU A 73 -16.22 -18.06 39.28
N ILE A 74 -16.17 -16.76 39.57
CA ILE A 74 -16.45 -16.21 40.89
C ILE A 74 -17.90 -16.53 41.21
N THR A 75 -18.08 -17.21 42.32
CA THR A 75 -19.41 -17.50 42.86
C THR A 75 -19.55 -16.81 44.21
N LYS A 76 -20.79 -16.70 44.69
CA LYS A 76 -21.05 -16.26 46.08
C LYS A 76 -21.38 -17.48 46.91
N VAL A 77 -20.99 -17.45 48.18
CA VAL A 77 -21.53 -18.33 49.21
C VAL A 77 -22.35 -17.47 50.18
N GLY A 78 -23.47 -18.01 50.65
CA GLY A 78 -24.33 -17.34 51.64
C GLY A 78 -23.58 -17.03 52.93
N SER A 79 -24.18 -16.18 53.77
CA SER A 79 -23.52 -15.76 55.01
C SER A 79 -23.21 -16.93 55.93
N GLU A 80 -21.97 -16.95 56.41
CA GLU A 80 -21.54 -17.85 57.47
C GLU A 80 -21.56 -17.07 58.79
N ASP A 81 -22.04 -17.70 59.87
CA ASP A 81 -21.84 -17.17 61.22
C ASP A 81 -20.33 -17.18 61.47
N PRO A 82 -19.68 -16.02 61.67
CA PRO A 82 -18.24 -15.97 61.68
C PRO A 82 -17.70 -16.83 62.81
N GLN A 83 -16.86 -17.79 62.48
CA GLN A 83 -15.90 -18.29 63.46
C GLN A 83 -14.88 -17.18 63.82
N GLY A 84 -14.85 -16.02 63.14
CA GLY A 84 -14.08 -14.83 63.55
C GLY A 84 -14.65 -13.47 63.07
N LYS A 85 -14.56 -12.44 63.90
CA LYS A 85 -15.03 -11.04 63.70
C LYS A 85 -14.07 -10.17 62.89
N PHE A 86 -13.12 -10.76 62.19
CA PHE A 86 -12.07 -10.05 61.47
C PHE A 86 -11.78 -10.71 60.12
N VAL A 87 -11.53 -9.87 59.11
CA VAL A 87 -10.99 -10.26 57.81
C VAL A 87 -9.64 -9.60 57.59
N TYR A 88 -8.74 -10.26 56.87
CA TYR A 88 -7.34 -9.86 56.78
C TYR A 88 -6.99 -9.34 55.41
N LEU A 89 -6.16 -8.31 55.36
CA LEU A 89 -5.68 -7.74 54.11
C LEU A 89 -4.83 -8.77 53.36
N ASN A 90 -5.07 -8.94 52.07
CA ASN A 90 -4.17 -9.68 51.21
C ASN A 90 -2.93 -8.82 50.93
N ALA A 91 -1.86 -9.03 51.69
CA ALA A 91 -0.61 -8.28 51.52
C ALA A 91 0.11 -8.59 50.19
N ASN A 92 -0.30 -9.62 49.45
CA ASN A 92 0.19 -9.91 48.10
C ASN A 92 -0.66 -9.26 47.00
N SER A 93 -1.80 -8.64 47.34
CA SER A 93 -2.60 -7.90 46.35
C SER A 93 -1.84 -6.65 45.88
N PRO A 94 -1.80 -6.35 44.57
CA PRO A 94 -1.26 -5.10 44.06
C PRO A 94 -2.01 -3.85 44.57
N TYR A 95 -3.21 -4.03 45.12
CA TYR A 95 -4.10 -2.94 45.55
C TYR A 95 -4.10 -2.74 47.08
N LYS A 96 -3.27 -3.49 47.81
CA LYS A 96 -3.22 -3.50 49.29
C LYS A 96 -3.00 -2.10 49.90
N ASP A 97 -2.22 -1.25 49.25
CA ASP A 97 -1.78 0.03 49.82
C ASP A 97 -2.94 1.00 50.03
N SER A 98 -4.02 0.87 49.25
CA SER A 98 -5.25 1.66 49.44
C SER A 98 -5.99 1.29 50.74
N PHE A 99 -5.71 0.12 51.33
CA PHE A 99 -6.47 -0.48 52.42
C PHE A 99 -5.61 -0.86 53.64
N ALA A 100 -4.29 -0.67 53.58
CA ALA A 100 -3.34 -1.07 54.62
C ALA A 100 -3.62 -0.49 56.02
N ALA A 101 -4.32 0.65 56.10
CA ALA A 101 -4.69 1.28 57.37
C ALA A 101 -5.76 0.49 58.17
N LEU A 102 -6.39 -0.52 57.56
CA LEU A 102 -7.50 -1.29 58.11
C LEU A 102 -7.22 -2.80 58.06
N ASP A 103 -6.02 -3.21 58.48
CA ASP A 103 -5.65 -4.62 58.64
C ASP A 103 -5.45 -4.98 60.14
N PRO A 104 -6.26 -5.88 60.71
CA PRO A 104 -7.45 -6.51 60.12
C PRO A 104 -8.66 -5.56 60.07
N LEU A 105 -9.60 -5.85 59.18
CA LEU A 105 -10.90 -5.18 59.10
C LEU A 105 -11.91 -5.93 59.98
N ALA A 106 -12.56 -5.23 60.92
CA ALA A 106 -13.59 -5.82 61.75
C ALA A 106 -14.90 -6.02 60.97
N VAL A 107 -15.58 -7.15 61.19
CA VAL A 107 -16.86 -7.54 60.59
C VAL A 107 -17.76 -8.23 61.63
N GLU A 108 -19.07 -8.30 61.40
CA GLU A 108 -20.01 -9.00 62.31
C GLU A 108 -20.65 -10.23 61.69
N ILE A 109 -21.22 -10.11 60.49
CA ILE A 109 -21.65 -11.22 59.64
C ILE A 109 -20.98 -10.96 58.29
N TYR A 110 -20.56 -12.02 57.60
CA TYR A 110 -19.96 -11.85 56.29
C TYR A 110 -20.49 -12.86 55.27
N GLY A 111 -20.85 -12.36 54.08
CA GLY A 111 -20.84 -13.15 52.86
C GLY A 111 -19.42 -13.27 52.30
N LYS A 112 -19.21 -14.15 51.32
CA LYS A 112 -17.92 -14.24 50.63
C LYS A 112 -18.09 -14.53 49.15
N TYR A 113 -17.20 -13.93 48.35
CA TYR A 113 -16.94 -14.38 47.00
C TYR A 113 -15.98 -15.56 47.08
N VAL A 114 -16.24 -16.61 46.32
CA VAL A 114 -15.40 -17.80 46.20
C VAL A 114 -14.82 -17.82 44.80
N ASN A 115 -13.63 -18.39 44.66
CA ASN A 115 -12.91 -18.50 43.40
C ASN A 115 -12.41 -17.15 42.87
N VAL A 116 -12.22 -16.18 43.75
CA VAL A 116 -11.67 -14.87 43.38
C VAL A 116 -10.19 -15.02 43.07
N PRO A 117 -9.70 -14.52 41.93
CA PRO A 117 -8.26 -14.44 41.72
C PRO A 117 -7.59 -13.65 42.83
N ALA A 118 -6.58 -14.26 43.47
CA ALA A 118 -5.93 -13.70 44.64
C ALA A 118 -5.51 -12.22 44.49
N PRO A 119 -4.97 -11.76 43.34
CA PRO A 119 -4.58 -10.36 43.20
C PRO A 119 -5.72 -9.36 43.35
N TYR A 120 -6.95 -9.71 42.95
CA TYR A 120 -8.13 -8.85 43.09
C TYR A 120 -8.80 -8.95 44.46
N ALA A 121 -8.49 -9.99 45.23
CA ALA A 121 -8.95 -10.11 46.61
C ALA A 121 -8.13 -9.16 47.49
N VAL A 122 -8.77 -8.12 48.01
CA VAL A 122 -8.13 -7.15 48.92
C VAL A 122 -8.28 -7.58 50.36
N TYR A 123 -9.44 -8.12 50.75
CA TYR A 123 -9.64 -8.74 52.06
C TYR A 123 -10.01 -10.21 51.90
N LEU A 124 -9.22 -11.09 52.51
CA LEU A 124 -9.41 -12.53 52.47
C LEU A 124 -10.50 -12.93 53.47
N ALA A 125 -11.38 -13.85 53.07
CA ALA A 125 -12.30 -14.47 54.00
C ALA A 125 -11.50 -15.28 55.05
N PRO A 126 -11.93 -15.30 56.32
CA PRO A 126 -11.17 -15.95 57.38
C PRO A 126 -11.19 -17.48 57.19
N ALA A 127 -10.01 -18.10 57.31
CA ALA A 127 -9.85 -19.56 57.18
C ALA A 127 -10.19 -20.33 58.47
N ALA A 128 -10.10 -19.66 59.62
CA ALA A 128 -10.43 -20.14 60.97
C ALA A 128 -10.61 -18.94 61.93
N ALA A 129 -10.99 -19.19 63.18
CA ALA A 129 -11.37 -18.15 64.14
C ALA A 129 -10.30 -17.06 64.39
N ASN A 130 -10.56 -15.83 63.94
CA ASN A 130 -9.77 -14.62 64.26
C ASN A 130 -8.25 -14.76 64.10
N THR A 131 -7.80 -15.60 63.17
CA THR A 131 -6.37 -15.76 62.86
C THR A 131 -6.09 -15.35 61.43
N PRO A 132 -5.03 -14.55 61.17
CA PRO A 132 -4.60 -14.27 59.80
C PRO A 132 -4.24 -15.58 59.07
N PRO A 133 -4.38 -15.62 57.73
CA PRO A 133 -3.90 -16.75 56.94
C PRO A 133 -2.43 -17.05 57.23
N ALA A 134 -2.08 -18.34 57.40
CA ALA A 134 -0.71 -18.76 57.71
C ALA A 134 0.31 -18.34 56.64
N SER A 135 -0.16 -18.21 55.39
CA SER A 135 0.59 -17.65 54.26
C SER A 135 -0.36 -16.84 53.39
N MET A 136 0.12 -15.71 52.86
CA MET A 136 -0.63 -14.94 51.87
C MET A 136 -0.69 -15.69 50.54
N PRO A 137 -1.83 -15.64 49.83
CA PRO A 137 -2.01 -16.36 48.57
C PRO A 137 -1.05 -15.84 47.49
N ALA A 138 -0.55 -16.75 46.66
CA ALA A 138 0.22 -16.41 45.47
C ALA A 138 -0.69 -15.83 44.38
N ALA A 139 -0.11 -15.13 43.40
CA ALA A 139 -0.88 -14.49 42.33
C ALA A 139 -1.71 -15.47 41.48
N ALA A 140 -1.27 -16.73 41.38
CA ALA A 140 -1.98 -17.78 40.64
C ALA A 140 -3.13 -18.43 41.45
N ASP A 141 -3.24 -18.15 42.74
CA ASP A 141 -4.22 -18.78 43.61
C ASP A 141 -5.62 -18.21 43.37
N LYS A 142 -6.63 -19.06 43.60
CA LYS A 142 -8.03 -18.65 43.73
C LYS A 142 -8.43 -18.72 45.19
N VAL A 143 -9.05 -17.67 45.70
CA VAL A 143 -9.30 -17.48 47.14
C VAL A 143 -10.76 -17.15 47.43
N GLN A 144 -11.08 -17.20 48.71
CA GLN A 144 -12.31 -16.65 49.24
C GLN A 144 -12.06 -15.21 49.68
N ALA A 145 -12.88 -14.27 49.22
CA ALA A 145 -12.70 -12.85 49.46
C ALA A 145 -13.94 -12.21 50.07
N TYR A 146 -13.71 -11.33 51.04
CA TYR A 146 -14.71 -10.41 51.59
C TYR A 146 -14.80 -9.12 50.78
N GLY A 147 -13.63 -8.60 50.39
CA GLY A 147 -13.49 -7.37 49.62
C GLY A 147 -12.69 -7.64 48.35
N VAL A 148 -13.19 -7.15 47.22
CA VAL A 148 -12.53 -7.27 45.92
C VAL A 148 -12.36 -5.91 45.29
N VAL A 149 -11.24 -5.73 44.57
CA VAL A 149 -10.99 -4.58 43.72
C VAL A 149 -10.57 -5.06 42.35
N VAL A 150 -11.31 -4.64 41.33
CA VAL A 150 -10.98 -4.88 39.93
C VAL A 150 -10.78 -3.52 39.26
N PRO A 151 -9.52 -3.14 38.95
CA PRO A 151 -9.22 -1.84 38.36
C PRO A 151 -9.72 -1.76 36.92
N ARG A 152 -9.85 -0.54 36.39
CA ARG A 152 -10.23 -0.34 34.97
C ARG A 152 -9.29 -1.03 33.99
N ALA A 153 -8.01 -1.12 34.34
CA ALA A 153 -7.00 -1.79 33.52
C ALA A 153 -7.27 -3.30 33.39
N ALA A 154 -7.94 -3.91 34.36
CA ALA A 154 -8.30 -5.32 34.36
C ALA A 154 -9.69 -5.58 33.78
N THR A 155 -10.53 -4.55 33.63
CA THR A 155 -11.88 -4.70 33.07
C THR A 155 -11.83 -4.50 31.55
N ASN A 156 -12.69 -5.23 30.84
CA ASN A 156 -12.81 -5.20 29.38
C ASN A 156 -13.38 -3.86 28.82
N GLY A 157 -12.78 -2.72 29.18
CA GLY A 157 -13.31 -1.39 28.90
C GLY A 157 -14.50 -0.99 29.76
N SER A 158 -14.74 -1.69 30.87
CA SER A 158 -15.81 -1.42 31.84
C SER A 158 -15.32 -0.55 33.01
N ALA A 159 -16.22 -0.21 33.94
CA ALA A 159 -15.88 0.60 35.11
C ALA A 159 -14.92 -0.12 36.07
N CYS A 160 -14.21 0.65 36.90
CA CYS A 160 -13.55 0.08 38.07
C CYS A 160 -14.61 -0.39 39.06
N VAL A 161 -14.36 -1.52 39.71
CA VAL A 161 -15.24 -2.04 40.78
C VAL A 161 -14.46 -2.23 42.07
N ILE A 162 -15.03 -1.68 43.15
CA ILE A 162 -14.68 -1.99 44.53
C ILE A 162 -15.93 -2.62 45.14
N ALA A 163 -15.87 -3.88 45.55
CA ALA A 163 -17.03 -4.57 46.09
C ALA A 163 -16.75 -5.26 47.41
N PHE A 164 -17.68 -5.11 48.34
CA PHE A 164 -17.69 -5.82 49.62
C PHE A 164 -18.96 -6.67 49.68
N THR A 165 -18.83 -7.88 50.24
CA THR A 165 -19.90 -8.87 50.34
C THR A 165 -20.82 -8.67 51.55
N ASP A 166 -20.53 -7.67 52.38
CA ASP A 166 -21.35 -7.27 53.51
C ASP A 166 -21.20 -5.76 53.79
N THR A 167 -22.09 -5.23 54.64
CA THR A 167 -22.10 -3.84 55.09
C THR A 167 -21.89 -3.69 56.61
N SER A 168 -21.83 -4.80 57.34
CA SER A 168 -21.67 -4.81 58.80
C SER A 168 -20.48 -3.98 59.30
N GLN A 169 -19.38 -3.92 58.54
CA GLN A 169 -18.18 -3.14 58.82
C GLN A 169 -18.40 -1.62 58.99
N PHE A 170 -19.55 -1.10 58.57
CA PHE A 170 -19.93 0.31 58.72
C PHE A 170 -20.79 0.61 59.95
N ALA A 171 -21.28 -0.42 60.66
CA ALA A 171 -22.19 -0.29 61.79
C ALA A 171 -21.68 -0.92 63.10
N LEU A 172 -20.40 -1.29 63.17
CA LEU A 172 -19.82 -1.97 64.33
C LEU A 172 -19.60 -1.04 65.52
N ALA A 173 -20.32 -1.31 66.62
CA ALA A 173 -20.08 -0.65 67.90
C ALA A 173 -18.66 -0.90 68.45
N SER A 174 -18.05 -2.04 68.10
CA SER A 174 -16.69 -2.40 68.51
C SER A 174 -15.59 -1.65 67.75
N ALA A 175 -15.91 -0.97 66.65
CA ALA A 175 -14.95 -0.27 65.80
C ALA A 175 -15.53 1.03 65.22
N PRO A 176 -15.92 2.01 66.06
CA PRO A 176 -16.72 3.16 65.63
C PRO A 176 -16.02 4.11 64.64
N ALA A 177 -14.68 4.14 64.61
CA ALA A 177 -13.90 4.94 63.65
C ALA A 177 -13.72 4.25 62.28
N GLN A 178 -13.91 2.93 62.21
CA GLN A 178 -13.62 2.12 61.03
C GLN A 178 -14.46 2.53 59.83
N ALA A 179 -15.73 2.87 60.03
CA ALA A 179 -16.63 3.27 58.95
C ALA A 179 -16.08 4.46 58.14
N GLY A 180 -15.61 5.50 58.84
CA GLY A 180 -15.00 6.68 58.22
C GLY A 180 -13.65 6.39 57.58
N GLN A 181 -12.82 5.57 58.23
CA GLN A 181 -11.53 5.15 57.67
C GLN A 181 -11.70 4.33 56.39
N LEU A 182 -12.66 3.39 56.37
CA LEU A 182 -12.91 2.54 55.21
C LEU A 182 -13.49 3.35 54.04
N ALA A 183 -14.42 4.26 54.33
CA ALA A 183 -14.92 5.19 53.33
C ALA A 183 -13.77 6.01 52.72
N ASN A 184 -12.85 6.54 53.54
CA ASN A 184 -11.68 7.27 53.05
C ASN A 184 -10.77 6.40 52.18
N SER A 185 -10.48 5.16 52.60
CA SER A 185 -9.71 4.19 51.82
C SER A 185 -10.36 3.88 50.47
N ILE A 186 -11.67 3.64 50.43
CA ILE A 186 -12.42 3.41 49.19
C ILE A 186 -12.35 4.63 48.27
N MET A 187 -12.50 5.84 48.83
CA MET A 187 -12.45 7.07 48.05
C MET A 187 -11.05 7.34 47.48
N ALA A 188 -10.00 7.10 48.28
CA ALA A 188 -8.61 7.17 47.83
C ALA A 188 -8.34 6.14 46.72
N ALA A 189 -8.74 4.88 46.93
CA ALA A 189 -8.63 3.82 45.93
C ALA A 189 -9.31 4.21 44.61
N ALA A 190 -10.49 4.85 44.69
CA ALA A 190 -11.26 5.24 43.52
C ALA A 190 -10.70 6.48 42.79
N LYS A 191 -10.24 7.51 43.51
CA LYS A 191 -9.97 8.84 42.95
C LYS A 191 -8.50 9.20 42.83
N ASP A 192 -7.65 8.73 43.73
CA ASP A 192 -6.26 9.17 43.77
C ASP A 192 -5.54 8.66 42.53
N SER A 193 -4.58 9.42 42.01
CA SER A 193 -3.83 9.04 40.80
C SER A 193 -3.04 7.74 40.97
N ALA A 194 -2.65 7.41 42.21
CA ALA A 194 -2.04 6.14 42.59
C ALA A 194 -3.04 5.15 43.24
N GLY A 195 -4.32 5.51 43.31
CA GLY A 195 -5.38 4.67 43.86
C GLY A 195 -5.65 3.46 42.98
N ALA A 196 -6.15 2.38 43.59
CA ALA A 196 -6.37 1.10 42.93
C ALA A 196 -7.17 1.18 41.62
N CYS A 197 -8.11 2.12 41.47
CA CYS A 197 -8.89 2.29 40.24
C CYS A 197 -8.22 3.16 39.16
N GLN A 198 -7.14 3.86 39.50
CA GLN A 198 -6.37 4.69 38.56
C GLN A 198 -5.06 4.02 38.13
N VAL A 199 -4.55 3.07 38.92
CA VAL A 199 -3.36 2.31 38.53
C VAL A 199 -3.63 1.48 37.27
N LYS A 200 -2.63 1.44 36.40
CA LYS A 200 -2.65 0.66 35.16
C LYS A 200 -2.24 -0.80 35.36
N THR A 201 -2.08 -1.20 36.61
CA THR A 201 -1.59 -2.53 36.97
C THR A 201 -2.64 -3.58 36.71
N VAL A 202 -2.33 -4.46 35.76
CA VAL A 202 -3.04 -5.71 35.54
C VAL A 202 -2.24 -6.82 36.22
N ALA A 203 -2.85 -7.47 37.22
CA ALA A 203 -2.18 -8.54 37.94
C ALA A 203 -1.97 -9.79 37.07
N THR A 204 -2.88 -10.00 36.13
CA THR A 204 -2.81 -11.02 35.09
C THR A 204 -2.04 -10.60 33.85
N ALA A 205 -1.80 -11.54 32.95
CA ALA A 205 -1.08 -11.30 31.71
C ALA A 205 -1.88 -10.49 30.70
N ASP A 206 -1.50 -9.21 30.54
CA ASP A 206 -2.10 -8.25 29.62
C ASP A 206 -1.34 -8.25 28.29
N LEU A 207 -1.76 -9.12 27.38
CA LEU A 207 -1.17 -9.16 26.04
C LEU A 207 -1.60 -7.92 25.26
N VAL A 208 -0.74 -7.28 24.47
CA VAL A 208 -1.10 -6.15 23.61
C VAL A 208 -0.31 -6.23 22.30
N PRO A 209 -0.95 -6.47 21.14
CA PRO A 209 -0.24 -6.47 19.87
C PRO A 209 0.14 -5.04 19.44
N SER A 210 1.08 -4.93 18.53
CA SER A 210 1.44 -3.68 17.86
C SER A 210 2.06 -4.01 16.51
N ILE A 211 1.91 -3.10 15.56
CA ILE A 211 2.36 -3.26 14.17
C ILE A 211 3.35 -2.15 13.83
N THR A 212 4.47 -2.52 13.21
CA THR A 212 5.42 -1.59 12.60
C THR A 212 5.81 -2.07 11.20
N LEU A 213 5.95 -1.15 10.25
CA LEU A 213 6.33 -1.43 8.86
C LEU A 213 7.69 -0.78 8.56
N SER A 214 8.63 -1.53 8.00
CA SER A 214 10.04 -1.10 7.85
C SER A 214 10.44 -0.71 6.42
N SER A 215 9.85 0.37 5.87
CA SER A 215 10.30 1.14 4.68
C SER A 215 9.11 1.91 4.10
N PRO A 216 9.32 2.92 3.23
CA PRO A 216 8.25 3.30 2.32
C PRO A 216 7.84 2.08 1.49
N LEU A 217 6.54 1.77 1.52
CA LEU A 217 5.95 0.66 0.81
C LEU A 217 5.50 1.13 -0.57
N GLN A 218 6.15 0.61 -1.60
CA GLN A 218 5.89 0.93 -3.01
C GLN A 218 5.46 -0.34 -3.74
N VAL A 219 4.66 -0.19 -4.80
CA VAL A 219 4.20 -1.33 -5.59
C VAL A 219 5.40 -2.05 -6.22
N GLY A 220 5.41 -3.38 -6.12
CA GLY A 220 6.52 -4.24 -6.52
C GLY A 220 7.63 -4.38 -5.48
N GLY A 221 7.58 -3.61 -4.39
CA GLY A 221 8.59 -3.63 -3.33
C GLY A 221 8.35 -4.71 -2.28
N SER A 222 9.44 -5.19 -1.68
CA SER A 222 9.43 -6.01 -0.47
C SER A 222 9.61 -5.15 0.78
N GLY A 223 8.98 -5.54 1.88
CA GLY A 223 9.14 -4.92 3.19
C GLY A 223 9.02 -5.95 4.31
N THR A 224 9.17 -5.50 5.56
CA THR A 224 8.89 -6.32 6.74
C THR A 224 7.77 -5.70 7.56
N LEU A 225 6.78 -6.52 7.85
CA LEU A 225 5.73 -6.26 8.83
C LEU A 225 6.16 -6.87 10.17
N THR A 226 6.51 -6.02 11.11
CA THR A 226 6.86 -6.44 12.47
C THR A 226 5.61 -6.39 13.34
N VAL A 227 5.24 -7.54 13.90
CA VAL A 227 4.17 -7.67 14.88
C VAL A 227 4.81 -7.98 16.22
N LYS A 228 4.63 -7.08 17.19
CA LYS A 228 5.12 -7.25 18.56
C LYS A 228 3.92 -7.40 19.50
N VAL A 229 3.93 -8.46 20.30
CA VAL A 229 2.94 -8.70 21.36
C VAL A 229 3.64 -8.48 22.69
N ASP A 230 3.31 -7.39 23.36
CA ASP A 230 3.77 -7.08 24.71
C ASP A 230 2.91 -7.83 25.73
N ASN A 231 3.49 -8.26 26.85
CA ASN A 231 2.76 -8.63 28.06
C ASN A 231 2.99 -7.52 29.09
N LEU A 232 2.02 -6.62 29.24
CA LEU A 232 2.05 -5.50 30.19
C LEU A 232 1.58 -5.92 31.59
N GLY A 233 1.21 -7.17 31.76
CA GLY A 233 0.75 -7.78 33.00
C GLY A 233 1.87 -8.12 33.99
N GLN A 234 1.50 -8.37 35.24
CA GLN A 234 2.44 -8.79 36.29
C GLN A 234 2.68 -10.30 36.36
N SER A 235 1.97 -11.09 35.56
CA SER A 235 2.15 -12.54 35.47
C SER A 235 2.39 -13.00 34.03
N ASP A 236 2.97 -14.18 33.91
CA ASP A 236 3.25 -14.83 32.63
C ASP A 236 1.95 -15.21 31.94
N SER A 237 1.91 -15.10 30.61
CA SER A 237 0.77 -15.57 29.83
C SER A 237 0.74 -17.10 29.77
N ALA A 238 -0.46 -17.68 29.65
CA ALA A 238 -0.59 -19.09 29.29
C ALA A 238 0.07 -19.39 27.93
N ALA A 239 0.53 -20.63 27.76
CA ALA A 239 1.00 -21.13 26.47
C ALA A 239 -0.19 -21.62 25.64
N GLY A 240 -0.23 -21.30 24.34
CA GLY A 240 -1.24 -21.84 23.41
C GLY A 240 -2.09 -20.81 22.67
N GLY A 241 -1.93 -19.51 22.97
CA GLY A 241 -2.52 -18.44 22.16
C GLY A 241 -1.87 -18.29 20.79
N LYS A 242 -2.46 -17.48 19.92
CA LYS A 242 -1.89 -17.07 18.63
C LYS A 242 -2.13 -15.59 18.38
N VAL A 243 -1.26 -14.96 17.59
CA VAL A 243 -1.55 -13.65 16.99
C VAL A 243 -1.97 -13.87 15.54
N VAL A 244 -3.13 -13.34 15.19
CA VAL A 244 -3.69 -13.35 13.84
C VAL A 244 -3.42 -11.99 13.22
N VAL A 245 -2.81 -12.01 12.04
CA VAL A 245 -2.40 -10.83 11.29
C VAL A 245 -3.15 -10.80 9.97
N THR A 246 -4.01 -9.81 9.78
CA THR A 246 -4.76 -9.64 8.53
C THR A 246 -4.06 -8.61 7.65
N LEU A 247 -3.76 -9.00 6.41
CA LEU A 247 -3.14 -8.14 5.40
C LEU A 247 -4.22 -7.46 4.53
N PRO A 248 -3.99 -6.21 4.10
CA PRO A 248 -4.83 -5.57 3.08
C PRO A 248 -4.62 -6.22 1.72
N ALA A 249 -5.58 -6.06 0.79
CA ALA A 249 -5.50 -6.64 -0.57
C ALA A 249 -4.27 -6.18 -1.38
N GLN A 250 -3.66 -5.06 -0.99
CA GLN A 250 -2.47 -4.48 -1.59
C GLN A 250 -1.17 -5.16 -1.16
N ALA A 251 -1.21 -6.04 -0.15
CA ALA A 251 -0.03 -6.71 0.39
C ALA A 251 -0.21 -8.23 0.40
N GLN A 252 0.90 -8.93 0.21
CA GLN A 252 0.98 -10.38 0.34
C GLN A 252 2.17 -10.73 1.23
N VAL A 253 2.08 -11.80 1.99
CA VAL A 253 3.22 -12.34 2.73
C VAL A 253 3.96 -13.36 1.85
N ASP A 254 5.27 -13.47 2.01
CA ASP A 254 6.08 -14.53 1.41
C ASP A 254 6.00 -15.81 2.25
N ASP A 255 5.25 -16.78 1.74
CA ASP A 255 4.92 -18.03 2.44
C ASP A 255 6.14 -18.94 2.61
N THR A 256 7.19 -18.71 1.83
CA THR A 256 8.43 -19.51 1.88
C THR A 256 9.38 -19.05 2.97
N ALA A 257 9.16 -17.85 3.52
CA ALA A 257 10.05 -17.19 4.47
C ALA A 257 9.37 -16.83 5.80
N LEU A 258 8.24 -17.48 6.12
CA LEU A 258 7.55 -17.25 7.38
C LEU A 258 8.40 -17.66 8.60
N PRO A 259 8.37 -16.88 9.70
CA PRO A 259 9.04 -17.25 10.94
C PRO A 259 8.53 -18.58 11.51
N ALA A 260 9.37 -19.25 12.30
CA ALA A 260 8.98 -20.47 13.00
C ALA A 260 7.73 -20.25 13.87
N GLY A 261 6.76 -21.15 13.74
CA GLY A 261 5.48 -21.07 14.44
C GLY A 261 4.43 -20.17 13.78
N CYS A 262 4.74 -19.55 12.63
CA CYS A 262 3.79 -18.84 11.79
C CYS A 262 3.32 -19.70 10.60
N THR A 263 2.05 -19.57 10.26
CA THR A 263 1.42 -20.24 9.11
C THR A 263 0.46 -19.27 8.42
N LYS A 264 0.19 -19.51 7.14
CA LYS A 264 -0.77 -18.72 6.36
C LYS A 264 -1.97 -19.58 5.98
N PRO A 265 -3.06 -19.55 6.75
CA PRO A 265 -4.23 -20.37 6.45
C PRO A 265 -4.98 -19.87 5.20
N VAL A 266 -4.98 -18.57 4.95
CA VAL A 266 -5.64 -17.94 3.79
C VAL A 266 -4.80 -16.79 3.23
N PRO A 267 -5.01 -16.37 1.96
CA PRO A 267 -4.18 -15.35 1.31
C PRO A 267 -3.99 -14.03 2.08
N SER A 268 -5.00 -13.60 2.82
CA SER A 268 -5.04 -12.32 3.54
C SER A 268 -4.71 -12.44 5.03
N GLU A 269 -4.27 -13.61 5.52
CA GLU A 269 -4.11 -13.83 6.95
C GLU A 269 -2.88 -14.68 7.28
N VAL A 270 -2.16 -14.30 8.33
CA VAL A 270 -1.06 -15.06 8.92
C VAL A 270 -1.37 -15.29 10.38
N GLU A 271 -1.22 -16.54 10.83
CA GLU A 271 -1.36 -16.92 12.23
C GLU A 271 0.00 -17.30 12.79
N CYS A 272 0.41 -16.67 13.88
CA CYS A 272 1.66 -16.98 14.58
C CYS A 272 1.39 -17.46 16.00
N THR A 273 1.88 -18.66 16.33
CA THR A 273 1.73 -19.25 17.66
C THR A 273 2.47 -18.45 18.73
N LEU A 274 1.75 -18.10 19.79
CA LEU A 274 2.30 -17.49 20.99
C LEU A 274 2.67 -18.63 21.96
N GLY A 275 3.94 -18.62 22.38
CA GLY A 275 4.32 -19.35 23.59
C GLY A 275 3.92 -18.52 24.81
N ALA A 276 4.20 -19.02 26.01
CA ALA A 276 4.13 -18.18 27.21
C ALA A 276 5.03 -16.94 27.03
N ILE A 277 4.48 -15.76 27.29
CA ILE A 277 5.21 -14.49 27.32
C ILE A 277 5.36 -14.09 28.78
N THR A 278 6.60 -14.04 29.25
CA THR A 278 6.91 -13.63 30.63
C THR A 278 6.32 -12.25 30.93
N ALA A 279 5.91 -12.04 32.18
CA ALA A 279 5.45 -10.74 32.68
C ALA A 279 6.41 -9.61 32.28
N GLN A 280 5.86 -8.47 31.86
CA GLN A 280 6.64 -7.28 31.42
C GLN A 280 7.61 -7.53 30.25
N SER A 281 7.39 -8.59 29.47
CA SER A 281 8.21 -8.95 28.31
C SER A 281 7.39 -8.86 27.01
N HIS A 282 7.98 -9.30 25.90
CA HIS A 282 7.29 -9.31 24.60
C HIS A 282 7.76 -10.46 23.70
N LYS A 283 6.95 -10.76 22.69
CA LYS A 283 7.31 -11.64 21.57
C LYS A 283 7.14 -10.89 20.26
N THR A 284 8.08 -11.06 19.34
CA THR A 284 8.09 -10.35 18.05
C THR A 284 8.12 -11.34 16.89
N PHE A 285 7.33 -11.05 15.85
CA PHE A 285 7.33 -11.74 14.58
C PHE A 285 7.64 -10.75 13.46
N ALA A 286 8.56 -11.11 12.58
CA ALA A 286 8.90 -10.34 11.39
C ALA A 286 8.34 -11.07 10.17
N LEU A 287 7.26 -10.54 9.60
CA LEU A 287 6.60 -11.11 8.44
C LEU A 287 7.11 -10.45 7.16
N PRO A 288 7.77 -11.19 6.25
CA PRO A 288 8.20 -10.66 4.97
C PRO A 288 6.98 -10.41 4.09
N ILE A 289 6.79 -9.17 3.63
CA ILE A 289 5.66 -8.78 2.78
C ILE A 289 6.12 -8.24 1.44
N THR A 290 5.30 -8.42 0.41
CA THR A 290 5.43 -7.80 -0.91
C THR A 290 4.19 -6.96 -1.19
N ILE A 291 4.37 -5.78 -1.76
CA ILE A 291 3.28 -4.88 -2.13
C ILE A 291 2.90 -5.12 -3.59
N VAL A 292 1.67 -5.53 -3.81
CA VAL A 292 1.13 -5.92 -5.12
C VAL A 292 0.15 -4.90 -5.71
N GLY A 293 -0.25 -3.91 -4.92
CA GLY A 293 -1.17 -2.87 -5.36
C GLY A 293 -1.08 -1.59 -4.56
N SER A 294 -1.81 -0.57 -4.99
CA SER A 294 -1.90 0.74 -4.33
C SER A 294 -3.26 0.95 -3.68
N GLY A 295 -3.35 1.88 -2.72
CA GLY A 295 -4.59 2.20 -2.03
C GLY A 295 -4.40 3.27 -0.95
N ALA A 296 -5.40 4.12 -0.77
CA ALA A 296 -5.37 5.20 0.22
C ALA A 296 -5.44 4.68 1.67
N ASP A 297 -6.19 3.59 1.88
CA ASP A 297 -6.50 2.99 3.19
C ASP A 297 -6.07 1.52 3.26
N SER A 298 -4.78 1.25 3.06
CA SER A 298 -4.25 -0.11 3.22
C SER A 298 -4.10 -0.39 4.71
N THR A 299 -4.99 -1.22 5.26
CA THR A 299 -5.08 -1.50 6.70
C THR A 299 -4.52 -2.87 7.02
N PHE A 300 -3.44 -2.91 7.80
CA PHE A 300 -2.95 -4.13 8.45
C PHE A 300 -3.63 -4.26 9.80
N LYS A 301 -4.03 -5.48 10.17
CA LYS A 301 -4.65 -5.76 11.47
C LYS A 301 -3.84 -6.80 12.22
N ALA A 302 -3.73 -6.66 13.54
CA ALA A 302 -3.18 -7.70 14.41
C ALA A 302 -4.10 -7.90 15.61
N GLN A 303 -4.43 -9.15 15.88
CA GLN A 303 -5.31 -9.53 16.97
C GLN A 303 -4.71 -10.72 17.70
N VAL A 304 -4.66 -10.66 19.03
CA VAL A 304 -4.32 -11.84 19.83
C VAL A 304 -5.59 -12.66 20.04
N ILE A 305 -5.52 -13.95 19.75
CA ILE A 305 -6.59 -14.91 19.99
C ILE A 305 -6.06 -15.96 20.96
N GLY A 306 -6.83 -16.24 22.00
CA GLY A 306 -6.50 -17.28 22.95
C GLY A 306 -6.53 -18.70 22.36
N GLY A 307 -5.84 -19.63 23.00
CA GLY A 307 -6.02 -21.05 22.75
C GLY A 307 -7.40 -21.51 23.21
N SER A 308 -7.91 -22.63 22.66
CA SER A 308 -9.18 -23.23 23.10
C SER A 308 -9.20 -23.69 24.58
N ALA A 309 -8.08 -23.58 25.30
CA ALA A 309 -7.93 -23.87 26.72
C ALA A 309 -7.85 -22.60 27.61
N ASP A 310 -7.98 -21.40 27.03
CA ASP A 310 -7.89 -20.13 27.75
C ASP A 310 -9.21 -19.82 28.48
N THR A 311 -9.60 -20.70 29.40
CA THR A 311 -10.62 -20.39 30.41
C THR A 311 -9.97 -19.59 31.54
N GLY A 312 -10.72 -18.66 32.13
CA GLY A 312 -10.25 -17.86 33.27
C GLY A 312 -9.81 -16.44 32.89
N GLU A 313 -9.02 -15.82 33.77
CA GLU A 313 -8.79 -14.37 33.85
C GLU A 313 -8.08 -13.76 32.63
N LEU A 314 -7.55 -14.60 31.74
CA LEU A 314 -6.89 -14.22 30.48
C LEU A 314 -7.86 -14.05 29.30
N ALA A 315 -9.04 -14.69 29.33
CA ALA A 315 -10.06 -14.59 28.28
C ALA A 315 -10.57 -13.16 27.97
N PRO A 316 -10.75 -12.23 28.93
CA PRO A 316 -11.23 -10.86 28.65
C PRO A 316 -10.09 -9.93 28.18
N GLN A 317 -8.84 -10.19 28.57
CA GLN A 317 -7.68 -9.38 28.12
C GLN A 317 -7.39 -9.65 26.65
N LEU A 318 -7.77 -10.84 26.17
CA LEU A 318 -7.86 -11.17 24.74
C LEU A 318 -9.03 -10.46 24.02
N GLN A 319 -10.11 -10.09 24.70
CA GLN A 319 -11.23 -9.32 24.11
C GLN A 319 -10.90 -7.82 23.98
N ASN A 320 -10.13 -7.26 24.92
CA ASN A 320 -9.62 -5.88 24.86
C ASN A 320 -8.51 -5.69 23.82
N ASN A 321 -7.85 -6.76 23.40
CA ASN A 321 -6.98 -6.81 22.22
C ASN A 321 -7.73 -6.87 20.90
N GLY A 322 -8.86 -6.15 20.82
CA GLY A 322 -9.53 -5.93 19.55
C GLY A 322 -8.50 -5.59 18.46
N PRO A 323 -8.73 -6.00 17.21
CA PRO A 323 -7.74 -5.90 16.17
C PRO A 323 -7.14 -4.49 16.12
N ILE A 324 -5.82 -4.41 16.31
CA ILE A 324 -5.09 -3.17 16.20
C ILE A 324 -4.83 -2.93 14.72
N ASP A 325 -5.28 -1.78 14.26
CA ASP A 325 -5.17 -1.36 12.88
C ASP A 325 -3.93 -0.47 12.69
N SER A 326 -3.10 -0.82 11.71
CA SER A 326 -2.08 0.07 11.15
C SER A 326 -2.50 0.44 9.74
N LYS A 327 -2.90 1.70 9.56
CA LYS A 327 -3.34 2.23 8.26
C LYS A 327 -2.20 2.97 7.59
N ILE A 328 -1.99 2.66 6.32
CA ILE A 328 -1.02 3.37 5.49
C ILE A 328 -1.60 3.70 4.12
N THR A 329 -1.05 4.75 3.51
CA THR A 329 -1.26 5.06 2.10
C THR A 329 -0.15 4.42 1.27
N ILE A 330 -0.55 3.62 0.29
CA ILE A 330 0.35 3.11 -0.75
C ILE A 330 0.01 3.88 -2.02
N ALA A 331 0.89 4.81 -2.42
CA ALA A 331 0.66 5.70 -3.53
C ALA A 331 0.52 4.93 -4.86
N ALA A 332 -0.38 5.39 -5.73
CA ALA A 332 -0.56 4.79 -7.05
C ALA A 332 0.70 5.00 -7.90
N PRO A 333 1.14 3.96 -8.63
CA PRO A 333 2.28 4.08 -9.52
C PRO A 333 1.92 4.92 -10.75
N THR A 334 2.86 5.75 -11.19
CA THR A 334 2.72 6.58 -12.39
C THR A 334 3.98 6.50 -13.22
N ALA A 335 3.90 6.86 -14.50
CA ALA A 335 5.07 6.93 -15.36
C ALA A 335 5.12 8.24 -16.15
N THR A 336 6.32 8.65 -16.55
CA THR A 336 6.57 9.80 -17.42
C THR A 336 7.52 9.36 -18.51
N ILE A 337 7.21 9.66 -19.78
CA ILE A 337 8.15 9.44 -20.88
C ILE A 337 9.03 10.68 -21.02
N THR A 338 10.35 10.50 -21.00
CA THR A 338 11.32 11.58 -21.23
C THR A 338 11.72 11.66 -22.70
N GLY A 339 11.66 10.55 -23.43
CA GLY A 339 11.90 10.57 -24.86
C GLY A 339 11.96 9.20 -25.53
N PRO A 340 12.16 9.19 -26.86
CA PRO A 340 12.24 10.39 -27.71
C PRO A 340 10.86 10.90 -28.12
N ALA A 341 10.78 12.18 -28.52
CA ALA A 341 9.58 12.73 -29.17
C ALA A 341 9.49 12.36 -30.66
N SER A 342 10.62 12.05 -31.29
CA SER A 342 10.69 11.66 -32.70
C SER A 342 11.73 10.57 -32.96
N ALA A 343 11.55 9.80 -34.03
CA ALA A 343 12.48 8.74 -34.42
C ALA A 343 12.62 8.61 -35.93
N GLN A 344 13.67 7.92 -36.37
CA GLN A 344 13.90 7.61 -37.79
C GLN A 344 13.12 6.35 -38.21
N PRO A 345 12.56 6.30 -39.43
CA PRO A 345 11.79 5.14 -39.90
C PRO A 345 12.60 3.85 -39.86
N ASN A 346 12.04 2.83 -39.22
CA ASN A 346 12.58 1.47 -39.13
C ASN A 346 14.03 1.41 -38.61
N LYS A 347 14.39 2.34 -37.71
CA LYS A 347 15.69 2.35 -37.00
C LYS A 347 15.49 2.15 -35.51
N ALA A 348 16.44 1.45 -34.89
CA ALA A 348 16.43 1.16 -33.46
C ALA A 348 16.10 2.44 -32.65
N THR A 349 15.10 2.32 -31.79
CA THR A 349 14.60 3.43 -30.97
C THR A 349 14.58 2.99 -29.53
N THR A 350 15.12 3.81 -28.63
CA THR A 350 15.10 3.54 -27.19
C THR A 350 14.14 4.51 -26.53
N VAL A 351 13.10 4.00 -25.88
CA VAL A 351 12.17 4.79 -25.08
C VAL A 351 12.68 4.86 -23.65
N THR A 352 12.85 6.07 -23.13
CA THR A 352 13.32 6.32 -21.76
C THR A 352 12.28 7.11 -20.99
N GLY A 353 12.19 6.85 -19.69
CA GLY A 353 11.29 7.57 -18.81
C GLY A 353 11.57 7.33 -17.35
N SER A 354 10.69 7.87 -16.51
CA SER A 354 10.68 7.66 -15.07
C SER A 354 9.39 6.97 -14.63
N ALA A 355 9.49 6.19 -13.56
CA ALA A 355 8.35 5.60 -12.88
C ALA A 355 8.39 6.00 -11.40
N ALA A 356 7.28 6.52 -10.90
CA ALA A 356 7.13 6.89 -9.50
C ALA A 356 6.30 5.84 -8.76
N ASN A 357 6.57 5.70 -7.46
CA ASN A 357 5.88 4.75 -6.56
C ASN A 357 5.94 3.28 -7.00
N LEU A 358 6.96 2.93 -7.79
CA LEU A 358 7.36 1.56 -8.08
C LEU A 358 8.73 1.31 -7.46
N ALA A 359 8.90 0.13 -6.88
CA ALA A 359 10.19 -0.27 -6.34
C ALA A 359 11.21 -0.54 -7.45
N ASP A 360 12.49 -0.32 -7.16
CA ASP A 360 13.58 -0.72 -8.03
C ASP A 360 13.59 -2.25 -8.24
N GLY A 361 14.00 -2.68 -9.42
CA GLY A 361 13.92 -4.08 -9.85
C GLY A 361 12.54 -4.47 -10.43
N THR A 362 11.52 -3.63 -10.28
CA THR A 362 10.20 -3.88 -10.87
C THR A 362 10.28 -3.92 -12.40
N VAL A 363 9.73 -4.98 -13.00
CA VAL A 363 9.61 -5.10 -14.46
C VAL A 363 8.31 -4.46 -14.92
N ILE A 364 8.41 -3.59 -15.93
CA ILE A 364 7.30 -2.94 -16.61
C ILE A 364 7.30 -3.32 -18.10
N ASN A 365 6.14 -3.19 -18.74
CA ASN A 365 5.94 -3.41 -20.17
C ASN A 365 5.73 -2.07 -20.86
N VAL A 366 6.65 -1.69 -21.75
CA VAL A 366 6.52 -0.50 -22.60
C VAL A 366 6.00 -0.95 -23.96
N THR A 367 4.88 -0.37 -24.40
CA THR A 367 4.25 -0.71 -25.68
C THR A 367 4.21 0.48 -26.61
N VAL A 368 4.68 0.27 -27.86
CA VAL A 368 4.64 1.27 -28.94
C VAL A 368 4.25 0.56 -30.22
N ASN A 369 3.25 1.11 -30.94
CA ASN A 369 2.74 0.52 -32.19
C ASN A 369 2.41 -0.98 -32.08
N GLY A 370 1.77 -1.39 -30.99
CA GLY A 370 1.41 -2.80 -30.72
C GLY A 370 2.58 -3.73 -30.39
N THR A 371 3.82 -3.24 -30.40
CA THR A 371 5.00 -4.00 -29.97
C THR A 371 5.27 -3.71 -28.50
N THR A 372 5.40 -4.75 -27.68
CA THR A 372 5.69 -4.63 -26.24
C THR A 372 7.12 -5.11 -25.94
N VAL A 373 7.86 -4.34 -25.15
CA VAL A 373 9.19 -4.68 -24.66
C VAL A 373 9.22 -4.48 -23.14
N GLN A 374 9.92 -5.38 -22.43
CA GLN A 374 10.13 -5.25 -21.00
C GLN A 374 11.25 -4.27 -20.67
N ALA A 375 11.07 -3.51 -19.60
CA ALA A 375 12.11 -2.69 -18.99
C ALA A 375 12.08 -2.86 -17.47
N THR A 376 13.23 -2.71 -16.83
CA THR A 376 13.35 -2.75 -15.37
C THR A 376 13.47 -1.33 -14.83
N VAL A 377 12.75 -1.03 -13.76
CA VAL A 377 12.88 0.22 -13.02
C VAL A 377 14.15 0.19 -12.17
N ASN A 378 15.01 1.19 -12.30
CA ASN A 378 16.24 1.35 -11.53
C ASN A 378 16.45 2.83 -11.19
N GLY A 379 16.55 3.16 -9.90
CA GLY A 379 16.57 4.55 -9.42
C GLY A 379 15.34 5.34 -9.88
N GLY A 380 14.18 4.70 -9.97
CA GLY A 380 12.95 5.31 -10.49
C GLY A 380 12.97 5.62 -12.00
N GLN A 381 13.94 5.12 -12.77
CA GLN A 381 14.04 5.29 -14.22
C GLN A 381 13.93 3.95 -14.96
N PHE A 382 13.52 3.99 -16.23
CA PHE A 382 13.49 2.81 -17.09
C PHE A 382 13.97 3.13 -18.52
N SER A 383 14.41 2.10 -19.23
CA SER A 383 14.82 2.18 -20.64
C SER A 383 14.36 0.94 -21.40
N ALA A 384 13.58 1.13 -22.46
CA ALA A 384 13.05 0.06 -23.31
C ALA A 384 13.59 0.20 -24.75
N SER A 385 14.33 -0.80 -25.22
CA SER A 385 14.91 -0.79 -26.57
C SER A 385 14.01 -1.49 -27.57
N PHE A 386 13.71 -0.82 -28.68
CA PHE A 386 12.98 -1.35 -29.83
C PHE A 386 13.94 -1.48 -31.02
N PRO A 387 14.60 -2.64 -31.22
CA PRO A 387 15.69 -2.78 -32.18
C PRO A 387 15.28 -2.57 -33.64
N LYS A 388 14.02 -2.91 -33.98
CA LYS A 388 13.46 -2.76 -35.33
C LYS A 388 12.94 -1.35 -35.62
N GLY A 389 12.82 -0.49 -34.60
CA GLY A 389 12.18 0.80 -34.74
C GLY A 389 10.71 0.72 -35.12
N PHE A 390 10.21 1.79 -35.72
CA PHE A 390 8.81 1.94 -36.09
C PHE A 390 8.67 2.49 -37.51
N PRO A 391 7.58 2.16 -38.23
CA PRO A 391 7.29 2.75 -39.53
C PRO A 391 6.93 4.24 -39.40
N VAL A 392 6.86 4.95 -40.53
CA VAL A 392 6.38 6.35 -40.59
C VAL A 392 4.98 6.44 -39.96
N GLY A 393 4.77 7.44 -39.10
CA GLY A 393 3.50 7.65 -38.41
C GLY A 393 3.66 8.25 -37.01
N GLN A 394 2.53 8.41 -36.32
CA GLN A 394 2.50 8.76 -34.90
C GLN A 394 2.14 7.54 -34.08
N HIS A 395 3.01 7.19 -33.14
CA HIS A 395 2.86 5.98 -32.34
C HIS A 395 2.69 6.33 -30.86
N PRO A 396 1.51 6.13 -30.25
CA PRO A 396 1.33 6.37 -28.83
C PRO A 396 2.16 5.37 -28.01
N VAL A 397 2.67 5.84 -26.87
CA VAL A 397 3.38 5.01 -25.90
C VAL A 397 2.43 4.69 -24.75
N THR A 398 2.35 3.42 -24.37
CA THR A 398 1.67 2.99 -23.15
C THR A 398 2.60 2.18 -22.27
N ILE A 399 2.37 2.23 -20.96
CA ILE A 399 3.15 1.48 -19.97
C ILE A 399 2.20 0.67 -19.10
N ALA A 400 2.50 -0.61 -18.92
CA ALA A 400 1.86 -1.46 -17.93
C ALA A 400 2.89 -1.91 -16.88
N GLY A 401 2.48 -1.94 -15.62
CA GLY A 401 3.26 -2.42 -14.50
C GLY A 401 3.16 -3.93 -14.31
N PRO A 402 3.65 -4.45 -13.18
CA PRO A 402 3.51 -5.86 -12.82
C PRO A 402 2.05 -6.34 -12.88
N GLY A 403 1.85 -7.57 -13.34
CA GLY A 403 0.51 -8.17 -13.46
C GLY A 403 -0.40 -7.54 -14.51
N GLY A 404 0.12 -6.67 -15.39
CA GLY A 404 -0.65 -6.04 -16.46
C GLY A 404 -1.44 -4.80 -16.05
N GLN A 405 -1.20 -4.27 -14.84
CA GLN A 405 -1.81 -3.03 -14.36
C GLN A 405 -1.43 -1.86 -15.28
N ASN A 406 -2.40 -1.11 -15.80
CA ASN A 406 -2.10 0.08 -16.61
C ASN A 406 -1.44 1.15 -15.73
N LEU A 407 -0.24 1.62 -16.11
CA LEU A 407 0.42 2.73 -15.42
C LEU A 407 0.01 4.03 -16.09
N PRO A 408 -0.75 4.91 -15.43
CA PRO A 408 -1.14 6.18 -16.00
C PRO A 408 0.12 7.02 -16.28
N LEU A 409 0.20 7.53 -17.51
CA LEU A 409 1.19 8.53 -17.85
C LEU A 409 0.80 9.87 -17.23
N THR A 410 1.76 10.56 -16.64
CA THR A 410 1.58 11.93 -16.12
C THR A 410 1.21 12.92 -17.23
N ALA A 411 1.65 12.65 -18.45
CA ALA A 411 1.21 13.29 -19.68
C ALA A 411 1.20 12.27 -20.84
N PRO A 412 0.22 12.30 -21.77
CA PRO A 412 0.25 11.47 -22.97
C PRO A 412 1.53 11.69 -23.77
N HIS A 413 2.09 10.62 -24.35
CA HIS A 413 3.28 10.69 -25.18
C HIS A 413 3.10 9.88 -26.47
N SER A 414 3.50 10.47 -27.60
CA SER A 414 3.61 9.78 -28.89
C SER A 414 4.98 10.01 -29.50
N ILE A 415 5.46 9.03 -30.25
CA ILE A 415 6.69 9.13 -31.03
C ILE A 415 6.31 9.45 -32.47
N GLU A 416 6.77 10.60 -32.96
CA GLU A 416 6.58 11.02 -34.35
C GLU A 416 7.71 10.46 -35.24
N VAL A 417 7.37 9.60 -36.18
CA VAL A 417 8.32 9.02 -37.12
C VAL A 417 8.09 9.63 -38.49
N LYS A 418 9.01 10.51 -38.91
CA LYS A 418 8.93 11.21 -40.20
C LYS A 418 9.68 10.45 -41.27
N ALA A 419 9.12 10.42 -42.48
CA ALA A 419 9.86 10.02 -43.66
C ALA A 419 11.12 10.90 -43.79
N ALA A 420 12.22 10.32 -44.28
CA ALA A 420 13.38 11.10 -44.66
C ALA A 420 12.96 12.13 -45.74
N PRO A 421 13.49 13.37 -45.71
CA PRO A 421 13.25 14.32 -46.78
C PRO A 421 13.63 13.74 -48.15
N ALA A 422 12.84 14.05 -49.17
CA ALA A 422 13.18 13.69 -50.54
C ALA A 422 14.43 14.44 -50.99
N THR A 423 15.33 13.77 -51.69
CA THR A 423 16.52 14.29 -52.32
C THR A 423 16.45 14.10 -53.83
N ALA A 424 17.20 14.91 -54.57
CA ALA A 424 17.28 14.83 -56.02
C ALA A 424 18.70 15.10 -56.53
N THR A 425 19.04 14.49 -57.66
CA THR A 425 20.27 14.69 -58.42
C THR A 425 19.91 15.06 -59.86
N ILE A 426 20.75 15.87 -60.52
CA ILE A 426 20.60 16.19 -61.94
C ILE A 426 21.62 15.37 -62.73
N SER A 427 21.15 14.63 -63.72
CA SER A 427 21.98 13.80 -64.60
C SER A 427 22.38 14.54 -65.88
N GLY A 428 21.62 15.56 -66.27
CA GLY A 428 21.96 16.42 -67.40
C GLY A 428 20.78 17.26 -67.91
N PRO A 429 21.03 18.10 -68.92
CA PRO A 429 22.32 18.29 -69.58
C PRO A 429 23.20 19.32 -68.86
N ALA A 430 24.51 19.31 -69.12
CA ALA A 430 25.41 20.39 -68.68
C ALA A 430 25.40 21.60 -69.63
N THR A 431 25.04 21.37 -70.90
CA THR A 431 24.98 22.38 -71.97
C THR A 431 23.67 22.27 -72.76
N ALA A 432 23.19 23.38 -73.31
CA ALA A 432 22.02 23.41 -74.19
C ALA A 432 22.20 24.47 -75.29
N THR A 433 21.37 24.42 -76.33
CA THR A 433 21.41 25.38 -77.45
C THR A 433 20.36 26.47 -77.27
N ALA A 434 20.76 27.73 -77.48
CA ALA A 434 19.88 28.88 -77.33
C ALA A 434 18.69 28.80 -78.30
N GLY A 435 17.50 29.17 -77.80
CA GLY A 435 16.25 29.18 -78.57
C GLY A 435 15.61 27.80 -78.81
N THR A 436 16.27 26.70 -78.43
CA THR A 436 15.71 25.34 -78.51
C THR A 436 15.36 24.82 -77.11
N GLY A 437 14.18 24.21 -76.96
CA GLY A 437 13.83 23.53 -75.70
C GLY A 437 14.76 22.35 -75.41
N PHE A 438 14.95 22.04 -74.14
CA PHE A 438 15.82 20.94 -73.69
C PHE A 438 15.22 20.23 -72.48
N THR A 439 15.62 18.98 -72.26
CA THR A 439 15.08 18.13 -71.20
C THR A 439 16.08 17.99 -70.06
N VAL A 440 15.70 18.46 -68.87
CA VAL A 440 16.46 18.23 -67.64
C VAL A 440 16.05 16.87 -67.07
N THR A 441 17.02 15.97 -66.89
CA THR A 441 16.80 14.64 -66.32
C THR A 441 17.54 14.50 -65.01
N GLY A 442 17.00 13.66 -64.12
CA GLY A 442 17.59 13.42 -62.82
C GLY A 442 16.99 12.22 -62.11
N ALA A 443 17.53 11.92 -60.92
CA ALA A 443 17.01 10.89 -60.03
C ALA A 443 16.55 11.51 -58.70
N SER A 444 15.51 10.94 -58.11
CA SER A 444 14.99 11.32 -56.78
C SER A 444 14.58 10.09 -55.99
N ASN A 445 14.75 10.13 -54.67
CA ASN A 445 14.26 9.09 -53.76
C ASN A 445 12.80 9.34 -53.29
N ALA A 446 12.13 10.36 -53.82
CA ALA A 446 10.71 10.56 -53.57
C ALA A 446 9.91 9.36 -54.11
N SER A 447 8.76 9.09 -53.49
CA SER A 447 7.86 8.03 -53.95
C SER A 447 7.39 8.28 -55.39
N ASP A 448 7.20 7.22 -56.16
CA ASP A 448 6.65 7.33 -57.51
C ASP A 448 5.31 8.06 -57.51
N GLY A 449 5.09 8.88 -58.53
CA GLY A 449 3.95 9.81 -58.62
C GLY A 449 4.18 11.15 -57.92
N THR A 450 5.24 11.32 -57.13
CA THR A 450 5.58 12.64 -56.54
C THR A 450 5.94 13.62 -57.65
N VAL A 451 5.34 14.81 -57.62
CA VAL A 451 5.68 15.90 -58.55
C VAL A 451 6.72 16.81 -57.90
N ILE A 452 7.90 16.88 -58.49
CA ILE A 452 8.91 17.88 -58.16
C ILE A 452 8.87 19.00 -59.19
N GLN A 453 9.20 20.22 -58.80
CA GLN A 453 9.25 21.35 -59.72
C GLN A 453 10.71 21.63 -60.07
N VAL A 454 11.04 21.61 -61.36
CA VAL A 454 12.36 21.94 -61.87
C VAL A 454 12.32 23.36 -62.41
N THR A 455 13.17 24.24 -61.89
CA THR A 455 13.26 25.63 -62.32
C THR A 455 14.61 25.92 -62.97
N VAL A 456 14.58 26.46 -64.20
CA VAL A 456 15.77 26.89 -64.95
C VAL A 456 15.47 28.20 -65.67
N GLY A 457 16.31 29.22 -65.50
CA GLY A 457 16.15 30.50 -66.20
C GLY A 457 14.80 31.20 -65.93
N GLY A 458 14.21 30.99 -64.76
CA GLY A 458 12.89 31.53 -64.38
C GLY A 458 11.70 30.68 -64.80
N HIS A 459 11.88 29.65 -65.64
CA HIS A 459 10.81 28.71 -66.01
C HIS A 459 10.72 27.59 -64.99
N THR A 460 9.56 27.40 -64.37
CA THR A 460 9.27 26.31 -63.43
C THR A 460 8.38 25.28 -64.11
N VAL A 461 8.85 24.04 -64.20
CA VAL A 461 8.18 22.94 -64.91
C VAL A 461 8.00 21.74 -63.97
N PRO A 462 6.79 21.17 -63.87
CA PRO A 462 6.55 19.98 -63.06
C PRO A 462 7.17 18.73 -63.71
N ALA A 463 7.81 17.90 -62.90
CA ALA A 463 8.32 16.58 -63.29
C ALA A 463 7.84 15.53 -62.29
N THR A 464 7.22 14.46 -62.81
CA THR A 464 6.76 13.35 -61.96
C THR A 464 7.89 12.34 -61.78
N VAL A 465 8.12 11.90 -60.56
CA VAL A 465 9.06 10.83 -60.25
C VAL A 465 8.43 9.49 -60.64
N ASN A 466 9.13 8.69 -61.42
CA ASN A 466 8.70 7.36 -61.84
C ASN A 466 9.93 6.43 -61.90
N GLY A 467 9.91 5.32 -61.16
CA GLY A 467 11.06 4.44 -60.99
C GLY A 467 12.28 5.16 -60.39
N GLY A 468 12.07 6.18 -59.55
CA GLY A 468 13.14 7.00 -58.98
C GLY A 468 13.81 7.98 -59.96
N GLN A 469 13.28 8.15 -61.18
CA GLN A 469 13.75 9.15 -62.15
C GLN A 469 12.71 10.23 -62.40
N PHE A 470 13.16 11.40 -62.83
CA PHE A 470 12.29 12.48 -63.29
C PHE A 470 12.85 13.14 -64.55
N SER A 471 11.97 13.77 -65.32
CA SER A 471 12.29 14.47 -66.56
C SER A 471 11.42 15.72 -66.70
N ALA A 472 12.06 16.88 -66.91
CA ALA A 472 11.41 18.18 -67.08
C ALA A 472 11.79 18.81 -68.42
N ASN A 473 10.80 19.15 -69.25
CA ASN A 473 11.04 19.82 -70.52
C ASN A 473 11.05 21.34 -70.32
N ILE A 474 12.24 21.93 -70.38
CA ILE A 474 12.44 23.37 -70.23
C ILE A 474 12.30 24.03 -71.61
N PRO A 475 11.50 25.10 -71.74
CA PRO A 475 11.40 25.84 -73.00
C PRO A 475 12.74 26.50 -73.36
N GLY A 476 12.90 26.90 -74.63
CA GLY A 476 14.14 27.50 -75.11
C GLY A 476 14.52 28.76 -74.33
N LEU A 477 15.77 28.83 -73.90
CA LEU A 477 16.35 29.97 -73.19
C LEU A 477 17.29 30.76 -74.12
N ALA A 478 17.58 32.01 -73.77
CA ALA A 478 18.66 32.77 -74.39
C ALA A 478 20.03 32.18 -73.99
N ALA A 479 21.10 32.61 -74.66
CA ALA A 479 22.45 32.19 -74.27
C ALA A 479 22.79 32.73 -72.87
N GLY A 480 23.37 31.89 -72.00
CA GLY A 480 23.70 32.23 -70.63
C GLY A 480 23.86 31.01 -69.72
N ASN A 481 24.31 31.25 -68.48
CA ASN A 481 24.45 30.22 -67.46
C ASN A 481 23.26 30.27 -66.50
N TYR A 482 22.50 29.18 -66.42
CA TYR A 482 21.30 29.12 -65.60
C TYR A 482 21.43 28.04 -64.52
N PRO A 483 21.32 28.40 -63.23
CA PRO A 483 21.26 27.40 -62.17
C PRO A 483 19.96 26.60 -62.28
N VAL A 484 20.03 25.32 -61.92
CA VAL A 484 18.85 24.47 -61.75
C VAL A 484 18.47 24.48 -60.28
N THR A 485 17.23 24.84 -59.98
CA THR A 485 16.66 24.65 -58.64
C THR A 485 15.53 23.63 -58.70
N ILE A 486 15.37 22.88 -57.61
CA ILE A 486 14.28 21.91 -57.45
C ILE A 486 13.49 22.32 -56.21
N THR A 487 12.16 22.29 -56.32
CA THR A 487 11.27 22.31 -55.14
C THR A 487 10.48 21.00 -55.06
N GLY A 488 10.21 20.52 -53.85
CA GLY A 488 9.68 19.17 -53.59
C GLY A 488 10.74 18.11 -53.30
N ALA A 489 12.02 18.40 -53.53
CA ALA A 489 13.16 17.60 -53.07
C ALA A 489 14.39 18.50 -52.85
N THR A 490 15.31 18.07 -51.99
CA THR A 490 16.59 18.76 -51.78
C THR A 490 17.60 18.30 -52.82
N LEU A 491 18.09 19.25 -53.62
CA LEU A 491 19.16 18.98 -54.58
C LEU A 491 20.47 18.63 -53.84
N THR A 492 21.06 17.47 -54.11
CA THR A 492 22.25 17.00 -53.37
C THR A 492 23.56 17.64 -53.84
N ALA A 493 23.58 18.22 -55.03
CA ALA A 493 24.71 18.98 -55.58
C ALA A 493 24.20 20.06 -56.55
N PRO A 494 24.74 21.30 -56.52
CA PRO A 494 24.33 22.36 -57.43
C PRO A 494 24.59 21.96 -58.88
N HIS A 495 23.68 22.31 -59.79
CA HIS A 495 23.82 22.09 -61.22
C HIS A 495 23.56 23.40 -61.98
N THR A 496 24.36 23.67 -63.00
CA THR A 496 24.20 24.84 -63.88
C THR A 496 24.19 24.37 -65.33
N ILE A 497 23.27 24.91 -66.11
CA ILE A 497 23.16 24.62 -67.54
C ILE A 497 23.75 25.82 -68.28
N ASN A 498 24.78 25.57 -69.09
CA ASN A 498 25.36 26.57 -69.99
C ASN A 498 24.63 26.53 -71.34
N VAL A 499 23.81 27.53 -71.61
CA VAL A 499 23.09 27.68 -72.87
C VAL A 499 23.96 28.48 -73.84
N THR A 500 24.39 27.86 -74.93
CA THR A 500 25.28 28.47 -75.92
C THR A 500 24.51 28.88 -77.17
N ALA A 501 24.94 29.96 -77.83
CA ALA A 501 24.37 30.39 -79.11
C ALA A 501 24.40 29.24 -80.15
N ALA A 502 23.35 29.15 -80.96
CA ALA A 502 23.34 28.23 -82.10
C ALA A 502 24.48 28.59 -83.07
N PRO A 503 25.16 27.61 -83.70
CA PRO A 503 26.16 27.91 -84.72
C PRO A 503 25.52 28.74 -85.84
N THR A 504 26.03 29.94 -86.09
CA THR A 504 25.67 30.68 -87.30
C THR A 504 26.26 29.94 -88.50
N ALA A 505 25.42 29.63 -89.49
CA ALA A 505 25.90 29.08 -90.75
C ALA A 505 26.93 30.06 -91.36
N PRO A 506 28.08 29.58 -91.89
CA PRO A 506 29.10 30.48 -92.40
C PRO A 506 28.57 31.27 -93.60
N SER A 507 28.43 32.59 -93.43
CA SER A 507 28.09 33.53 -94.50
C SER A 507 29.33 33.78 -95.35
N ASN A 508 29.65 32.87 -96.27
CA ASN A 508 30.57 33.13 -97.38
C ASN A 508 30.03 32.46 -98.65
N ALA A 509 28.93 33.00 -99.18
CA ALA A 509 28.60 32.85 -100.59
C ALA A 509 29.31 33.98 -101.35
N ALA A 510 30.47 33.67 -101.95
CA ALA A 510 31.09 34.54 -102.94
C ALA A 510 30.26 34.52 -104.24
N PRO A 511 30.09 35.64 -104.95
CA PRO A 511 29.28 35.70 -106.16
C PRO A 511 29.93 34.91 -107.29
N VAL A 512 29.16 34.03 -107.93
CA VAL A 512 29.53 33.32 -109.16
C VAL A 512 29.37 34.29 -110.35
N PRO A 513 30.37 34.45 -111.23
CA PRO A 513 30.21 35.24 -112.44
C PRO A 513 29.31 34.48 -113.44
N ALA A 514 28.43 35.21 -114.10
CA ALA A 514 27.58 34.69 -115.16
C ALA A 514 28.44 34.04 -116.26
N LEU A 515 28.16 32.77 -116.56
CA LEU A 515 28.70 32.09 -117.73
C LEU A 515 27.55 31.70 -118.65
N ASN A 516 27.69 32.18 -119.88
CA ASN A 516 26.73 32.08 -120.96
C ASN A 516 26.50 30.64 -121.43
N VAL A 517 25.35 30.48 -122.08
CA VAL A 517 24.92 29.36 -122.90
C VAL A 517 26.08 28.81 -123.75
N TRP A 518 26.08 27.49 -123.95
CA TRP A 518 27.03 26.62 -124.69
C TRP A 518 28.02 25.86 -123.80
N GLY A 519 27.75 24.56 -123.56
CA GLY A 519 28.77 23.65 -123.05
C GLY A 519 28.31 22.41 -122.29
N LEU A 520 27.28 21.69 -122.74
CA LEU A 520 27.08 20.29 -122.37
C LEU A 520 28.22 19.46 -122.99
N GLY A 521 29.02 18.79 -122.16
CA GLY A 521 29.89 17.68 -122.60
C GLY A 521 31.39 17.94 -122.47
N ALA A 522 31.95 17.76 -121.27
CA ALA A 522 33.33 17.28 -121.06
C ALA A 522 33.65 17.20 -119.55
N LEU A 523 33.01 16.28 -118.81
CA LEU A 523 33.59 15.80 -117.54
C LEU A 523 33.24 14.33 -117.30
N ALA A 524 33.23 13.56 -118.38
CA ALA A 524 33.34 12.11 -118.39
C ALA A 524 34.75 11.75 -118.85
N ALA A 525 35.76 12.02 -118.01
CA ALA A 525 37.13 11.47 -118.11
C ALA A 525 38.03 12.13 -117.05
N LEU A 526 37.94 11.71 -115.77
CA LEU A 526 39.06 11.87 -114.82
C LEU A 526 38.93 11.14 -113.47
N LEU A 527 38.03 10.16 -113.31
CA LEU A 527 37.98 9.32 -112.10
C LEU A 527 37.72 7.85 -112.46
N GLY A 528 38.57 7.33 -113.35
CA GLY A 528 38.68 5.91 -113.67
C GLY A 528 40.13 5.47 -113.71
N ALA A 529 40.76 5.27 -112.54
CA ALA A 529 41.96 4.43 -112.39
C ALA A 529 42.37 4.32 -110.91
N ALA A 530 41.76 3.38 -110.17
CA ALA A 530 42.45 2.56 -109.15
C ALA A 530 41.42 1.71 -108.38
N GLY A 531 41.56 0.38 -108.44
CA GLY A 531 41.05 -0.48 -107.37
C GLY A 531 39.95 -1.46 -107.69
N LEU A 532 39.93 -2.10 -108.88
CA LEU A 532 39.27 -3.39 -109.04
C LEU A 532 40.33 -4.50 -109.09
N ARG A 533 40.54 -5.24 -107.99
CA ARG A 533 40.97 -6.66 -108.03
C ARG A 533 40.91 -7.34 -106.66
N ARG A 534 40.21 -8.49 -106.66
CA ARG A 534 40.06 -9.53 -105.61
C ARG A 534 39.04 -9.17 -104.52
N GLN A 535 37.95 -9.92 -104.30
CA GLN A 535 37.71 -11.35 -104.51
C GLN A 535 36.29 -11.63 -105.05
N ARG A 536 36.26 -12.55 -106.03
CA ARG A 536 35.08 -13.30 -106.47
C ARG A 536 34.75 -14.41 -105.46
N LYS A 537 33.51 -14.90 -105.56
CA LYS A 537 32.93 -16.18 -105.08
C LYS A 537 32.44 -16.09 -103.62
N ARG A 538 31.23 -16.53 -103.28
CA ARG A 538 30.26 -17.41 -103.95
C ARG A 538 28.92 -17.31 -103.18
N GLN A 539 27.81 -17.47 -103.92
CA GLN A 539 26.61 -18.30 -103.64
C GLN A 539 26.14 -18.40 -102.17
N ARG A 540 24.86 -18.20 -101.83
CA ARG A 540 23.60 -18.50 -102.52
C ARG A 540 22.48 -17.72 -101.84
#